data_AF-A0A1M7D6I7-F1
#
_entry.id   AF-A0A1M7D6I7-F1
#
_cell.length_a   1.000
_cell.length_b   1.000
_cell.length_c   1.000
_cell.angle_alpha   90.00
_cell.angle_beta   90.00
_cell.angle_gamma   90.00
#
_symmetry.space_group_name_H-M   'P 1'
#
loop_
_entity.id
_entity.type
_entity.pdbx_description
1 polymer ?
#
loop_
_entity_poly.entity_id
_entity_poly.type
_entity_poly.pdbx_seq_one_letter_code
_entity_poly.pdbx_strand_id
1 'polypeptide(L)'
;MVKTLAQRLGILLALAVVMAATRMHHSLLHHFDALPDASWGIFFLAGFWLRGAGRWAFPLLMAEAVLIDYLVINGQGIDFWSHYCVSIAYWFLIPSYFSLWLGGSWLAKHQAGLRLQTLLMGAVALLVSWAACYLVSNGSFYWLSNSVPLPRSFAAWFANLGDWYLPFLQTTALYVAVGAVLHVLAVQLTRTLKHTGQANLPR
;
A
#
# COMPACT_ATOMS: atom_id res chain seq x y z
N MET A 1 -2.80 2.81 -22.49
CA MET A 1 -3.05 1.42 -22.92
C MET A 1 -4.02 0.79 -21.92
N VAL A 2 -5.16 0.28 -22.39
CA VAL A 2 -6.09 -0.46 -21.52
C VAL A 2 -5.41 -1.78 -21.15
N LYS A 3 -5.26 -2.05 -19.85
CA LYS A 3 -4.69 -3.32 -19.37
C LYS A 3 -5.71 -4.43 -19.55
N THR A 4 -5.28 -5.59 -20.07
CA THR A 4 -6.11 -6.80 -20.14
C THR A 4 -6.39 -7.32 -18.73
N LEU A 5 -7.41 -8.19 -18.59
CA LEU A 5 -7.71 -8.82 -17.31
C LEU A 5 -6.52 -9.64 -16.80
N ALA A 6 -5.86 -10.42 -17.66
CA ALA A 6 -4.68 -11.21 -17.30
C ALA A 6 -3.55 -10.32 -16.75
N GLN A 7 -3.28 -9.17 -17.36
CA GLN A 7 -2.29 -8.21 -16.85
C GLN A 7 -2.68 -7.65 -15.48
N ARG A 8 -3.96 -7.35 -15.27
CA ARG A 8 -4.45 -6.86 -13.97
C ARG A 8 -4.33 -7.94 -12.88
N LEU A 9 -4.65 -9.19 -13.21
CA LEU A 9 -4.50 -10.32 -12.29
C LEU A 9 -3.03 -10.58 -11.96
N GLY A 10 -2.13 -10.53 -12.95
CA GLY A 10 -0.70 -10.68 -12.71
C GLY A 10 -0.12 -9.59 -11.80
N ILE A 11 -0.53 -8.34 -11.99
CA ILE A 11 -0.14 -7.22 -11.10
C ILE A 11 -0.73 -7.41 -9.71
N LEU A 12 -2.00 -7.80 -9.59
CA LEU A 12 -2.64 -8.05 -8.29
C LEU A 12 -1.90 -9.17 -7.55
N LEU A 13 -1.60 -10.28 -8.23
CA LEU A 13 -0.88 -11.42 -7.64
C LEU A 13 0.52 -11.03 -7.18
N ALA A 14 1.25 -10.26 -7.99
CA ALA A 14 2.58 -9.79 -7.61
C ALA A 14 2.52 -8.89 -6.35
N LEU A 15 1.55 -7.98 -6.29
CA LEU A 15 1.33 -7.12 -5.13
C LEU A 15 0.92 -7.92 -3.89
N ALA A 16 0.02 -8.90 -4.06
CA ALA A 16 -0.44 -9.81 -3.01
C ALA A 16 0.74 -10.58 -2.39
N VAL A 17 1.57 -11.21 -3.23
CA VAL A 17 2.77 -11.93 -2.79
C VAL A 17 3.73 -11.03 -1.99
N VAL A 18 3.96 -9.79 -2.44
CA VAL A 18 4.79 -8.84 -1.69
C VAL A 18 4.14 -8.49 -0.34
N MET A 19 2.82 -8.27 -0.31
CA MET A 19 2.10 -7.99 0.94
C MET A 19 2.23 -9.14 1.92
N ALA A 20 1.96 -10.37 1.48
CA ALA A 20 2.11 -11.56 2.28
C ALA A 20 3.54 -11.71 2.82
N ALA A 21 4.56 -11.47 1.99
CA ALA A 21 5.96 -11.58 2.41
C ALA A 21 6.37 -10.54 3.47
N THR A 22 5.82 -9.32 3.44
CA THR A 22 6.24 -8.24 4.35
C THR A 22 5.33 -8.05 5.56
N ARG A 23 4.06 -8.48 5.48
CA ARG A 23 3.06 -8.30 6.54
C ARG A 23 3.00 -9.49 7.51
N MET A 24 3.53 -10.65 7.11
CA MET A 24 3.65 -11.85 7.95
C MET A 24 4.76 -11.72 9.01
N HIS A 25 4.70 -10.68 9.84
CA HIS A 25 5.65 -10.48 10.95
C HIS A 25 5.47 -11.62 11.98
N HIS A 26 6.55 -12.27 12.41
CA HIS A 26 6.55 -13.35 13.40
C HIS A 26 5.79 -14.64 13.03
N SER A 27 5.50 -14.86 11.76
CA SER A 27 4.88 -16.10 11.24
C SER A 27 5.92 -17.07 10.64
N LEU A 28 5.48 -18.10 9.89
CA LEU A 28 6.24 -19.16 9.19
C LEU A 28 7.48 -18.72 8.39
N LEU A 29 7.67 -17.40 8.23
CA LEU A 29 8.67 -16.72 7.42
C LEU A 29 9.62 -15.88 8.29
N HIS A 30 10.13 -16.43 9.39
CA HIS A 30 11.05 -15.75 10.33
C HIS A 30 12.24 -15.00 9.69
N HIS A 31 12.64 -15.35 8.45
CA HIS A 31 13.68 -14.63 7.70
C HIS A 31 13.27 -13.21 7.24
N PHE A 32 11.98 -12.89 7.23
CA PHE A 32 11.45 -11.62 6.74
C PHE A 32 11.02 -10.66 7.86
N ASP A 33 11.24 -11.00 9.13
CA ASP A 33 10.96 -10.11 10.28
C ASP A 33 11.75 -8.78 10.21
N ALA A 34 12.83 -8.72 9.42
CA ALA A 34 13.58 -7.49 9.17
C ALA A 34 12.93 -6.56 8.12
N LEU A 35 11.99 -7.06 7.30
CA LEU A 35 11.35 -6.23 6.27
C LEU A 35 10.18 -5.46 6.87
N PRO A 36 10.14 -4.14 6.70
CA PRO A 36 9.00 -3.36 7.14
C PRO A 36 7.78 -3.65 6.24
N ASP A 37 6.58 -3.55 6.80
CA ASP A 37 5.33 -3.85 6.10
C ASP A 37 5.12 -2.93 4.87
N ALA A 38 4.94 -3.53 3.70
CA ALA A 38 4.73 -2.85 2.44
C ALA A 38 3.27 -2.44 2.18
N SER A 39 2.29 -2.85 3.01
CA SER A 39 0.85 -2.70 2.72
C SER A 39 0.46 -1.31 2.22
N TRP A 40 0.92 -0.23 2.87
CA TRP A 40 0.53 1.13 2.47
C TRP A 40 1.07 1.49 1.08
N GLY A 41 2.33 1.14 0.80
CA GLY A 41 2.93 1.32 -0.52
C GLY A 41 2.19 0.50 -1.57
N ILE A 42 1.79 -0.73 -1.23
CA ILE A 42 1.03 -1.62 -2.10
C ILE A 42 -0.33 -1.03 -2.45
N PHE A 43 -1.11 -0.50 -1.50
CA PHE A 43 -2.41 0.11 -1.82
C PHE A 43 -2.29 1.33 -2.72
N PHE A 44 -1.25 2.15 -2.55
CA PHE A 44 -0.95 3.26 -3.46
C PHE A 44 -0.59 2.76 -4.87
N LEU A 45 0.35 1.81 -4.97
CA LEU A 45 0.78 1.22 -6.24
C LEU A 45 -0.36 0.46 -6.95
N ALA A 46 -1.21 -0.23 -6.20
CA ALA A 46 -2.40 -0.89 -6.70
C ALA A 46 -3.38 0.13 -7.28
N GLY A 47 -3.65 1.24 -6.58
CA GLY A 47 -4.42 2.36 -7.10
C GLY A 47 -3.88 2.87 -8.44
N PHE A 48 -2.56 2.98 -8.55
CA PHE A 48 -1.90 3.43 -9.78
C PHE A 48 -1.99 2.41 -10.92
N TRP A 49 -1.56 1.17 -10.70
CA TRP A 49 -1.50 0.15 -11.76
C TRP A 49 -2.85 -0.47 -12.10
N LEU A 50 -3.72 -0.65 -11.11
CA LEU A 50 -5.04 -1.29 -11.22
C LEU A 50 -6.19 -0.26 -11.30
N ARG A 51 -5.90 1.00 -11.63
CA ARG A 51 -6.94 2.02 -11.86
C ARG A 51 -8.11 1.47 -12.70
N GLY A 52 -9.34 1.70 -12.21
CA GLY A 52 -10.58 1.19 -12.80
C GLY A 52 -11.01 -0.22 -12.37
N ALA A 53 -10.16 -0.95 -11.63
CA ALA A 53 -10.46 -2.26 -11.04
C ALA A 53 -10.75 -2.21 -9.53
N GLY A 54 -10.85 -1.00 -8.94
CA GLY A 54 -11.01 -0.83 -7.49
C GLY A 54 -12.20 -1.57 -6.89
N ARG A 55 -13.29 -1.77 -7.65
CA ARG A 55 -14.48 -2.50 -7.17
C ARG A 55 -14.22 -3.96 -6.77
N TRP A 56 -13.13 -4.57 -7.26
CA TRP A 56 -12.79 -5.97 -6.98
C TRP A 56 -11.36 -6.13 -6.47
N ALA A 57 -10.39 -5.38 -7.02
CA ALA A 57 -8.99 -5.51 -6.60
C ALA A 57 -8.73 -4.94 -5.21
N PHE A 58 -9.37 -3.82 -4.83
CA PHE A 58 -9.25 -3.25 -3.49
C PHE A 58 -9.80 -4.20 -2.41
N PRO A 59 -11.04 -4.72 -2.49
CA PRO A 59 -11.55 -5.63 -1.47
C PRO A 59 -10.77 -6.95 -1.40
N LEU A 60 -10.19 -7.43 -2.51
CA LEU A 60 -9.31 -8.62 -2.47
C LEU A 60 -8.02 -8.37 -1.68
N LEU A 61 -7.32 -7.25 -1.91
CA LEU A 61 -6.14 -6.89 -1.12
C LEU A 61 -6.49 -6.62 0.35
N MET A 62 -7.68 -6.06 0.61
CA MET A 62 -8.14 -5.86 1.99
C MET A 62 -8.43 -7.20 2.68
N ALA A 63 -9.11 -8.12 1.99
CA ALA A 63 -9.37 -9.47 2.50
C ALA A 63 -8.07 -10.23 2.76
N GLU A 64 -7.08 -10.08 1.89
CA GLU A 64 -5.72 -10.60 2.09
C GLU A 64 -5.06 -10.02 3.33
N ALA A 65 -5.08 -8.69 3.52
CA ALA A 65 -4.51 -8.06 4.71
C ALA A 65 -5.15 -8.59 6.01
N VAL A 66 -6.48 -8.73 6.03
CA VAL A 66 -7.22 -9.29 7.18
C VAL A 66 -6.87 -10.77 7.40
N LEU A 67 -6.76 -11.56 6.32
CA LEU A 67 -6.37 -12.97 6.41
C LEU A 67 -4.96 -13.11 6.96
N ILE A 68 -4.02 -12.28 6.51
CA ILE A 68 -2.65 -12.26 7.03
C ILE A 68 -2.66 -11.94 8.53
N ASP A 69 -3.35 -10.88 8.93
CA ASP A 69 -3.44 -10.49 10.35
C ASP A 69 -4.05 -11.61 11.20
N TYR A 70 -5.10 -12.27 10.70
CA TYR A 70 -5.71 -13.42 11.34
C TYR A 70 -4.72 -14.58 11.53
N LEU A 71 -3.99 -14.96 10.47
CA LEU A 71 -3.02 -16.05 10.53
C LEU A 71 -1.85 -15.74 11.48
N VAL A 72 -1.31 -14.53 11.43
CA VAL A 72 -0.21 -14.08 12.31
C VAL A 72 -0.65 -14.12 13.77
N ILE A 73 -1.78 -13.51 14.11
CA ILE A 73 -2.25 -13.38 15.50
C ILE A 73 -2.61 -14.77 16.07
N ASN A 74 -3.34 -15.60 15.34
CA ASN A 74 -3.66 -16.95 15.80
C ASN A 74 -2.40 -17.83 15.91
N GLY A 75 -1.41 -17.63 15.01
CA GLY A 75 -0.12 -18.31 15.06
C GLY A 75 0.68 -18.02 16.33
N GLN A 76 0.42 -16.90 16.99
CA GLN A 76 1.00 -16.53 18.29
C GLN A 76 0.24 -17.16 19.48
N GLY A 77 -0.83 -17.93 19.23
CA GLY A 77 -1.69 -18.50 20.27
C GLY A 77 -2.66 -17.49 20.90
N ILE A 78 -2.86 -16.33 20.26
CA ILE A 78 -3.76 -15.27 20.72
C ILE A 78 -5.05 -15.32 19.89
N ASP A 79 -6.21 -15.19 20.51
CA ASP A 79 -7.47 -15.06 19.76
C ASP A 79 -7.50 -13.72 19.00
N PHE A 80 -7.84 -13.77 17.70
CA PHE A 80 -7.83 -12.60 16.81
C PHE A 80 -8.57 -11.39 17.39
N TRP A 81 -9.74 -11.61 18.01
CA TRP A 81 -10.58 -10.53 18.53
C TRP A 81 -10.11 -9.98 19.88
N SER A 82 -9.15 -10.65 20.52
CA SER A 82 -8.55 -10.23 21.79
C SER A 82 -7.20 -9.52 21.63
N HIS A 83 -6.62 -9.55 20.42
CA HIS A 83 -5.34 -8.89 20.15
C HIS A 83 -5.48 -7.36 20.17
N TYR A 84 -4.50 -6.65 20.72
CA TYR A 84 -4.58 -5.20 20.96
C TYR A 84 -4.71 -4.37 19.67
N CYS A 85 -4.30 -4.91 18.51
CA CYS A 85 -4.50 -4.28 17.20
C CYS A 85 -5.94 -4.39 16.67
N VAL A 86 -6.72 -5.35 17.19
CA VAL A 86 -8.07 -5.65 16.72
C VAL A 86 -9.07 -5.01 17.68
N SER A 87 -9.51 -3.81 17.33
CA SER A 87 -10.54 -3.06 18.06
C SER A 87 -11.57 -2.48 17.08
N ILE A 88 -12.51 -1.67 17.56
CA ILE A 88 -13.43 -0.91 16.68
C ILE A 88 -12.65 -0.10 15.63
N ALA A 89 -11.46 0.39 15.97
CA ALA A 89 -10.59 1.12 15.06
C ALA A 89 -10.09 0.28 13.87
N TYR A 90 -10.07 -1.05 13.97
CA TYR A 90 -9.59 -1.92 12.90
C TYR A 90 -10.41 -1.75 11.61
N TRP A 91 -11.70 -1.45 11.72
CA TRP A 91 -12.57 -1.14 10.57
C TRP A 91 -12.14 0.11 9.80
N PHE A 92 -11.45 1.05 10.46
CA PHE A 92 -10.95 2.28 9.83
C PHE A 92 -9.72 2.04 8.94
N LEU A 93 -9.16 0.82 8.91
CA LEU A 93 -8.17 0.44 7.89
C LEU A 93 -8.75 0.53 6.48
N ILE A 94 -10.05 0.26 6.31
CA ILE A 94 -10.74 0.37 5.01
C ILE A 94 -10.63 1.79 4.44
N PRO A 95 -11.16 2.86 5.08
CA PRO A 95 -11.02 4.22 4.56
C PRO A 95 -9.57 4.70 4.53
N SER A 96 -8.72 4.24 5.45
CA SER A 96 -7.29 4.59 5.45
C SER A 96 -6.59 4.08 4.18
N TYR A 97 -6.70 2.79 3.87
CA TYR A 97 -6.03 2.20 2.71
C TYR A 97 -6.72 2.63 1.40
N PHE A 98 -8.02 2.91 1.45
CA PHE A 98 -8.72 3.46 0.30
C PHE A 98 -8.21 4.85 -0.08
N SER A 99 -7.78 5.68 0.89
CA SER A 99 -7.18 6.98 0.59
C SER A 99 -5.88 6.84 -0.24
N LEU A 100 -5.03 5.85 0.07
CA LEU A 100 -3.83 5.51 -0.70
C LEU A 100 -4.18 5.04 -2.10
N TRP A 101 -5.18 4.16 -2.22
CA TRP A 101 -5.70 3.71 -3.51
C TRP A 101 -6.18 4.88 -4.37
N LEU A 102 -6.90 5.84 -3.79
CA LEU A 102 -7.35 7.05 -4.48
C LEU A 102 -6.17 7.92 -4.92
N GLY A 103 -5.14 8.08 -4.08
CA GLY A 103 -3.91 8.80 -4.43
C GLY A 103 -3.22 8.20 -5.65
N GLY A 104 -2.99 6.89 -5.66
CA GLY A 104 -2.42 6.19 -6.81
C GLY A 104 -3.31 6.26 -8.06
N SER A 105 -4.62 6.10 -7.89
CA SER A 105 -5.60 6.20 -8.99
C SER A 105 -5.64 7.60 -9.60
N TRP A 106 -5.50 8.63 -8.77
CA TRP A 106 -5.41 10.03 -9.21
C TRP A 106 -4.13 10.25 -10.00
N LEU A 107 -2.99 9.76 -9.53
CA LEU A 107 -1.73 9.85 -10.26
C LEU A 107 -1.82 9.14 -11.62
N ALA A 108 -2.39 7.94 -11.66
CA ALA A 108 -2.57 7.18 -12.90
C ALA A 108 -3.50 7.87 -13.91
N LYS A 109 -4.39 8.75 -13.44
CA LYS A 109 -5.26 9.57 -14.30
C LYS A 109 -4.53 10.77 -14.90
N HIS A 110 -3.64 11.40 -14.14
CA HIS A 110 -3.05 12.69 -14.50
C HIS A 110 -1.57 12.62 -14.89
N GLN A 111 -0.94 11.43 -14.84
CA GLN A 111 0.45 11.25 -15.24
C GLN A 111 0.73 11.72 -16.68
N ALA A 112 1.89 12.35 -16.87
CA ALA A 112 2.38 12.88 -18.14
C ALA A 112 3.57 12.06 -18.70
N GLY A 113 3.62 10.76 -18.38
CA GLY A 113 4.71 9.85 -18.77
C GLY A 113 5.95 9.97 -17.88
N LEU A 114 7.11 9.50 -18.38
CA LEU A 114 8.37 9.51 -17.64
C LEU A 114 9.00 10.92 -17.63
N ARG A 115 8.38 11.85 -16.89
CA ARG A 115 8.79 13.26 -16.76
C ARG A 115 8.91 13.64 -15.29
N LEU A 116 9.77 14.63 -14.98
CA LEU A 116 9.91 15.20 -13.64
C LEU A 116 8.56 15.65 -13.06
N GLN A 117 7.68 16.24 -13.89
CA GLN A 117 6.33 16.62 -13.50
C GLN A 117 5.52 15.45 -12.93
N THR A 118 5.61 14.26 -13.53
CA THR A 118 4.89 13.07 -13.03
C THR A 118 5.48 12.57 -11.72
N LEU A 119 6.81 12.68 -11.55
CA LEU A 119 7.46 12.37 -10.27
C LEU A 119 6.99 13.32 -9.16
N LEU A 120 6.95 14.63 -9.41
CA LEU A 120 6.48 15.62 -8.46
C LEU A 120 4.99 15.42 -8.12
N MET A 121 4.15 15.18 -9.12
CA MET A 121 2.74 14.83 -8.91
C MET A 121 2.59 13.55 -8.09
N GLY A 122 3.46 12.56 -8.32
CA GLY A 122 3.48 11.31 -7.57
C GLY A 122 3.86 11.52 -6.11
N ALA A 123 4.87 12.34 -5.84
CA ALA A 123 5.26 12.71 -4.48
C ALA A 123 4.12 13.43 -3.75
N VAL A 124 3.48 14.41 -4.39
CA VAL A 124 2.33 15.12 -3.79
C VAL A 124 1.15 14.18 -3.54
N ALA A 125 0.79 13.36 -4.53
CA ALA A 125 -0.31 12.40 -4.40
C ALA A 125 -0.05 11.39 -3.26
N LEU A 126 1.19 10.91 -3.15
CA LEU A 126 1.62 10.04 -2.07
C LEU A 126 1.50 10.75 -0.73
N LEU A 127 2.10 11.93 -0.56
CA LEU A 127 2.09 12.65 0.72
C LEU A 127 0.66 12.97 1.20
N VAL A 128 -0.21 13.42 0.30
CA VAL A 128 -1.60 13.76 0.65
C VAL A 128 -2.40 12.51 1.04
N SER A 129 -2.32 11.45 0.23
CA SER A 129 -3.05 10.21 0.54
C SER A 129 -2.47 9.48 1.75
N TRP A 130 -1.16 9.50 1.92
CA TRP A 130 -0.47 8.96 3.09
C TRP A 130 -0.87 9.71 4.36
N ALA A 131 -0.92 11.05 4.32
CA ALA A 131 -1.34 11.84 5.48
C ALA A 131 -2.79 11.52 5.88
N ALA A 132 -3.69 11.37 4.90
CA ALA A 132 -5.06 10.94 5.16
C ALA A 132 -5.12 9.52 5.77
N CYS A 133 -4.37 8.56 5.19
CA CYS A 133 -4.26 7.21 5.73
C CYS A 133 -3.74 7.21 7.18
N TYR A 134 -2.66 7.95 7.43
CA TYR A 134 -2.00 8.04 8.73
C TYR A 134 -2.93 8.66 9.77
N LEU A 135 -3.57 9.79 9.46
CA LEU A 135 -4.50 10.45 10.39
C LEU A 135 -5.72 9.58 10.71
N VAL A 136 -6.30 8.91 9.71
CA VAL A 136 -7.49 8.07 9.90
C VAL A 136 -7.14 6.82 10.71
N SER A 137 -6.07 6.12 10.37
CA SER A 137 -5.65 4.90 11.07
C SER A 137 -5.15 5.19 12.50
N ASN A 138 -4.23 6.14 12.66
CA ASN A 138 -3.70 6.50 13.97
C ASN A 138 -4.77 7.14 14.86
N GLY A 139 -5.55 8.09 14.32
CA GLY A 139 -6.60 8.77 15.06
C GLY A 139 -7.71 7.82 15.52
N SER A 140 -8.22 6.97 14.62
CA SER A 140 -9.24 5.98 15.00
C SER A 140 -8.70 5.02 16.08
N PHE A 141 -7.46 4.56 15.97
CA PHE A 141 -6.85 3.70 16.99
C PHE A 141 -6.75 4.42 18.33
N TYR A 142 -6.21 5.64 18.36
CA TYR A 142 -6.04 6.40 19.59
C TYR A 142 -7.37 6.67 20.30
N TRP A 143 -8.40 7.09 19.56
CA TRP A 143 -9.66 7.54 20.12
C TRP A 143 -10.67 6.42 20.39
N LEU A 144 -10.64 5.32 19.63
CA LEU A 144 -11.67 4.27 19.67
C LEU A 144 -11.16 2.92 20.22
N SER A 145 -9.85 2.68 20.24
CA SER A 145 -9.30 1.42 20.74
C SER A 145 -9.34 1.33 22.26
N ASN A 146 -9.69 0.16 22.79
CA ASN A 146 -9.58 -0.14 24.22
C ASN A 146 -8.13 -0.29 24.68
N SER A 147 -7.18 -0.40 23.73
CA SER A 147 -5.75 -0.52 23.99
C SER A 147 -5.11 0.81 24.42
N VAL A 148 -5.79 1.95 24.22
CA VAL A 148 -5.31 3.27 24.66
C VAL A 148 -6.00 3.67 25.98
N PRO A 149 -5.26 3.82 27.09
CA PRO A 149 -5.81 4.16 28.40
C PRO A 149 -6.57 5.49 28.43
N LEU A 150 -7.52 5.59 29.36
CA LEU A 150 -8.23 6.84 29.69
C LEU A 150 -7.50 7.58 30.83
N PRO A 151 -7.52 8.93 30.85
CA PRO A 151 -8.17 9.84 29.90
C PRO A 151 -7.34 10.09 28.64
N ARG A 152 -8.01 10.16 27.48
CA ARG A 152 -7.40 10.53 26.20
C ARG A 152 -7.39 12.04 26.03
N SER A 153 -6.30 12.59 25.51
CA SER A 153 -6.17 14.02 25.21
C SER A 153 -5.65 14.26 23.79
N PHE A 154 -5.98 15.42 23.22
CA PHE A 154 -5.43 15.84 21.93
C PHE A 154 -3.91 16.01 21.96
N ALA A 155 -3.35 16.47 23.08
CA ALA A 155 -1.90 16.64 23.22
C ALA A 155 -1.15 15.31 23.15
N ALA A 156 -1.63 14.29 23.88
CA ALA A 156 -1.02 12.96 23.85
C ALA A 156 -1.22 12.25 22.50
N TRP A 157 -2.37 12.46 21.83
CA TRP A 157 -2.56 11.99 20.46
C TRP A 157 -1.58 12.62 19.48
N PHE A 158 -1.38 13.95 19.58
CA PHE A 158 -0.49 14.67 18.69
C PHE A 158 0.98 14.29 18.89
N ALA A 159 1.39 14.05 20.13
CA ALA A 159 2.71 13.49 20.44
C ALA A 159 2.88 12.11 19.78
N ASN A 160 1.90 11.20 19.96
CA ASN A 160 1.92 9.89 19.34
C ASN A 160 1.96 9.95 17.80
N LEU A 161 1.21 10.89 17.19
CA LEU A 161 1.29 11.16 15.76
C LEU A 161 2.71 11.53 15.33
N GLY A 162 3.43 12.32 16.13
CA GLY A 162 4.81 12.72 15.86
C GLY A 162 5.80 11.55 15.93
N ASP A 163 5.69 10.70 16.96
CA ASP A 163 6.61 9.58 17.21
C ASP A 163 6.65 8.59 16.04
N TRP A 164 5.51 8.33 15.41
CA TRP A 164 5.37 7.32 14.35
C TRP A 164 5.35 7.92 12.93
N TYR A 165 5.38 9.25 12.79
CA TYR A 165 5.22 9.90 11.48
C TYR A 165 6.31 9.46 10.49
N LEU A 166 7.57 9.65 10.88
CA LEU A 166 8.71 9.46 9.98
C LEU A 166 8.94 7.98 9.61
N PRO A 167 8.91 7.00 10.55
CA PRO A 167 9.06 5.58 10.20
C PRO A 167 8.01 5.08 9.20
N PHE A 168 6.75 5.47 9.38
CA PHE A 168 5.66 5.07 8.47
C PHE A 168 5.79 5.74 7.10
N LEU A 169 6.17 7.01 7.06
CA LEU A 169 6.39 7.73 5.80
C LEU A 169 7.57 7.13 5.02
N GLN A 170 8.70 6.90 5.69
CA GLN A 170 9.91 6.34 5.08
C GLN A 170 9.65 4.97 4.48
N THR A 171 9.02 4.07 5.23
CA THR A 171 8.66 2.72 4.76
C THR A 171 7.76 2.79 3.54
N THR A 172 6.69 3.60 3.60
CA THR A 172 5.75 3.73 2.49
C THR A 172 6.45 4.31 1.25
N ALA A 173 7.24 5.36 1.43
CA ALA A 173 7.98 6.02 0.36
C ALA A 173 9.01 5.09 -0.28
N LEU A 174 9.70 4.26 0.51
CA LEU A 174 10.64 3.26 0.02
C LEU A 174 9.97 2.29 -0.95
N TYR A 175 8.88 1.63 -0.55
CA TYR A 175 8.19 0.68 -1.41
C TYR A 175 7.56 1.33 -2.64
N VAL A 176 7.03 2.56 -2.52
CA VAL A 176 6.53 3.31 -3.67
C VAL A 176 7.67 3.69 -4.63
N ALA A 177 8.84 4.07 -4.12
CA ALA A 177 10.01 4.36 -4.94
C ALA A 177 10.51 3.11 -5.69
N VAL A 178 10.58 1.95 -5.01
CA VAL A 178 10.87 0.66 -5.67
C VAL A 178 9.86 0.37 -6.77
N GLY A 179 8.56 0.53 -6.49
CA GLY A 179 7.50 0.38 -7.49
C GLY A 179 7.65 1.35 -8.67
N ALA A 180 8.04 2.60 -8.42
CA ALA A 180 8.30 3.58 -9.47
C ALA A 180 9.50 3.20 -10.35
N VAL A 181 10.60 2.72 -9.77
CA VAL A 181 11.76 2.22 -10.51
C VAL A 181 11.37 1.05 -11.39
N LEU A 182 10.66 0.05 -10.84
CA LEU A 182 10.16 -1.09 -11.60
C LEU A 182 9.23 -0.66 -12.75
N HIS A 183 8.38 0.34 -12.50
CA HIS A 183 7.52 0.90 -13.53
C HIS A 183 8.32 1.54 -14.68
N VAL A 184 9.34 2.34 -14.34
CA VAL A 184 10.24 2.95 -15.33
C VAL A 184 10.94 1.88 -16.15
N LEU A 185 11.53 0.87 -15.51
CA LEU A 185 12.23 -0.24 -16.17
C LEU A 185 11.29 -1.00 -17.12
N ALA A 186 10.08 -1.33 -16.68
CA ALA A 186 9.10 -2.02 -17.52
C ALA A 186 8.67 -1.18 -18.74
N VAL A 187 8.48 0.13 -18.56
CA VAL A 187 8.15 1.05 -19.66
C VAL A 187 9.31 1.15 -20.66
N GLN A 188 10.55 1.26 -20.18
CA GLN A 188 11.73 1.34 -21.05
C GLN A 188 11.94 0.04 -21.83
N LEU A 189 11.87 -1.11 -21.16
CA LEU A 189 11.99 -2.43 -21.81
C LEU A 189 10.94 -2.61 -22.91
N THR A 190 9.70 -2.24 -22.64
CA THR A 190 8.61 -2.32 -23.63
C THR A 190 8.86 -1.42 -24.84
N ARG A 191 9.47 -0.24 -24.64
CA ARG A 191 9.85 0.66 -25.74
C ARG A 191 10.98 0.06 -26.59
N THR A 192 12.03 -0.46 -25.95
CA THR A 192 13.18 -1.08 -26.65
C THR A 192 12.75 -2.28 -27.49
N LEU A 193 11.90 -3.17 -26.94
CA LEU A 193 11.39 -4.33 -27.66
C LEU A 193 10.55 -3.93 -28.89
N LYS A 194 9.74 -2.88 -28.78
CA LYS A 194 8.96 -2.35 -29.90
C LYS A 194 9.85 -1.74 -30.99
N HIS A 195 10.87 -0.98 -30.62
CA HIS A 195 11.83 -0.43 -31.59
C HIS A 195 12.60 -1.52 -32.34
N THR A 196 13.02 -2.58 -31.63
CA THR A 196 13.74 -3.72 -32.23
C THR A 196 12.84 -4.52 -33.17
N GLY A 197 11.57 -4.74 -32.80
CA GLY A 197 10.60 -5.44 -33.65
C GLY A 197 10.24 -4.69 -34.94
N GLN A 198 10.21 -3.36 -34.91
CA GLN A 198 9.98 -2.55 -36.12
C GLN A 198 11.19 -2.49 -37.06
N ALA A 199 12.41 -2.60 -36.53
CA ALA A 199 13.64 -2.65 -37.34
C ALA A 199 13.79 -3.96 -38.15
N ASN A 200 13.08 -5.03 -37.76
CA ASN A 200 13.20 -6.37 -38.37
C ASN A 200 12.08 -6.72 -39.37
N LEU A 201 11.22 -5.77 -39.77
CA LEU A 201 10.21 -6.01 -40.82
C LEU A 201 10.83 -5.71 -42.20
N PRO A 202 10.90 -6.68 -43.14
CA PRO A 202 11.30 -6.40 -44.52
C PRO A 202 10.27 -5.46 -45.16
N ARG A 203 10.77 -4.44 -45.88
CA ARG A 203 9.96 -3.46 -46.63
C ARG A 203 9.30 -4.07 -47.85
#